data_AF-A0A1F5WFA9-F1
#
_entry.id   AF-A0A1F5WFA9-F1
#
_cell.length_a   1.000
_cell.length_b   1.000
_cell.length_c   1.000
_cell.angle_alpha   90.00
_cell.angle_beta   90.00
_cell.angle_gamma   90.00
#
_symmetry.space_group_name_H-M   'P 1'
#
loop_
_entity.id
_entity.type
_entity.pdbx_description
1 polymer ?
#
loop_
_entity_poly.entity_id
_entity_poly.type
_entity_poly.pdbx_seq_one_letter_code
_entity_poly.pdbx_strand_id
1 'polypeptide(L)'
;MGGESINMQEEFKKFGISKGEEPVGVGAERLVFQHPYDTKKVVALEKLNKRDSIEARGEYYLTKIMHILFPENIPNIYSYYSKPSASIRQKVELGASHDVLRRSAKSMDAASSAEMFHAFDELNADPRVRNLKKEFDELNIRYDDNVVNFGINEKGQAQYIEPFHFNAIFYDQSSYNRKFGYDRERLRQAIEKLNNTHKQQQAMKFLWRLDVLAAEIKERADKSR
;
A
#
# COMPACT_ATOMS: atom_id res chain seq x y z
N MET A 1 -4.24 -4.00 24.38
CA MET A 1 -4.77 -5.13 23.59
C MET A 1 -3.58 -5.92 23.08
N GLY A 2 -3.37 -7.13 23.60
CA GLY A 2 -2.27 -8.00 23.17
C GLY A 2 -2.57 -8.55 21.78
N GLY A 3 -1.75 -8.19 20.80
CA GLY A 3 -1.81 -8.84 19.49
C GLY A 3 -1.33 -10.28 19.66
N GLU A 4 -2.11 -11.25 19.19
CA GLU A 4 -1.64 -12.63 19.07
C GLU A 4 -0.40 -12.64 18.17
N SER A 5 0.71 -13.14 18.69
CA SER A 5 1.91 -13.37 17.89
C SER A 5 1.58 -14.39 16.81
N ILE A 6 1.62 -13.97 15.55
CA ILE A 6 1.34 -14.85 14.42
C ILE A 6 2.32 -16.02 14.44
N ASN A 7 1.81 -17.25 14.37
CA ASN A 7 2.63 -18.39 13.95
C ASN A 7 2.86 -18.28 12.44
N MET A 8 3.82 -17.46 12.03
CA MET A 8 4.09 -17.17 10.61
C MET A 8 4.37 -18.45 9.79
N GLN A 9 4.70 -19.57 10.44
CA GLN A 9 5.07 -20.84 9.79
C GLN A 9 3.94 -21.50 8.98
N GLU A 10 2.68 -21.43 9.43
CA GLU A 10 1.55 -22.00 8.66
C GLU A 10 1.08 -21.07 7.55
N GLU A 11 1.23 -19.76 7.78
CA GLU A 11 0.81 -18.72 6.85
C GLU A 11 1.70 -18.66 5.60
N PHE A 12 3.02 -18.91 5.74
CA PHE A 12 3.96 -19.00 4.62
C PHE A 12 3.61 -20.14 3.64
N LYS A 13 3.16 -21.29 4.15
CA LYS A 13 2.81 -22.45 3.32
C LYS A 13 1.69 -22.13 2.32
N LYS A 14 0.71 -21.31 2.72
CA LYS A 14 -0.40 -20.90 1.85
C LYS A 14 0.06 -20.15 0.60
N PHE A 15 1.21 -19.49 0.67
CA PHE A 15 1.81 -18.75 -0.44
C PHE A 15 3.00 -19.48 -1.05
N GLY A 16 3.22 -20.76 -0.73
CA GLY A 16 4.35 -21.54 -1.23
C GLY A 16 5.72 -21.05 -0.74
N ILE A 17 5.76 -20.25 0.32
CA ILE A 17 7.00 -19.72 0.91
C ILE A 17 7.53 -20.76 1.90
N SER A 18 8.81 -21.11 1.75
CA SER A 18 9.43 -22.15 2.58
C SER A 18 9.96 -21.60 3.90
N LYS A 19 10.02 -22.46 4.93
CA LYS A 19 10.63 -22.09 6.21
C LYS A 19 12.12 -21.81 6.01
N GLY A 20 12.54 -20.57 6.29
CA GLY A 20 13.93 -20.12 6.11
C GLY A 20 14.22 -19.46 4.77
N GLU A 21 13.21 -19.30 3.89
CA GLU A 21 13.35 -18.49 2.70
C GLU A 21 13.61 -17.03 3.08
N GLU A 22 14.63 -16.42 2.50
CA GLU A 22 15.01 -15.05 2.82
C GLU A 22 14.10 -14.03 2.11
N PRO A 23 13.59 -13.01 2.82
CA PRO A 23 12.76 -11.99 2.20
C PRO A 23 13.57 -11.09 1.26
N VAL A 24 13.03 -10.84 0.07
CA VAL A 24 13.58 -9.85 -0.89
C VAL A 24 13.40 -8.41 -0.38
N GLY A 25 12.49 -8.16 0.55
CA GLY A 25 12.32 -6.89 1.24
C GLY A 25 11.88 -7.06 2.70
N VAL A 26 12.42 -6.25 3.61
CA VAL A 26 12.00 -6.21 5.03
C VAL A 26 11.60 -4.79 5.34
N GLY A 27 10.31 -4.58 5.63
CA GLY A 27 9.80 -3.32 6.16
C GLY A 27 9.56 -3.44 7.65
N ALA A 28 9.20 -2.33 8.30
CA ALA A 28 8.81 -2.34 9.71
C ALA A 28 7.60 -3.29 9.93
N GLU A 29 6.60 -3.18 9.06
CA GLU A 29 5.31 -3.86 9.23
C GLU A 29 5.18 -5.20 8.51
N ARG A 30 6.02 -5.46 7.50
CA ARG A 30 5.86 -6.60 6.59
C ARG A 30 7.17 -7.20 6.09
N LEU A 31 7.08 -8.42 5.60
CA LEU A 31 8.11 -9.14 4.89
C LEU A 31 7.67 -9.35 3.45
N VAL A 32 8.56 -9.12 2.49
CA VAL A 32 8.28 -9.24 1.06
C VAL A 32 9.09 -10.39 0.49
N PHE A 33 8.42 -11.30 -0.21
CA PHE A 33 8.99 -12.49 -0.83
C PHE A 33 8.71 -12.48 -2.33
N GLN A 34 9.58 -13.15 -3.09
CA GLN A 34 9.31 -13.45 -4.47
C GLN A 34 8.08 -14.38 -4.56
N HIS A 35 7.14 -14.12 -5.45
CA HIS A 35 6.03 -15.05 -5.66
C HIS A 35 6.56 -16.36 -6.28
N PRO A 36 6.22 -17.55 -5.74
CA PRO A 36 6.89 -18.82 -6.09
C PRO A 36 6.66 -19.27 -7.53
N TYR A 37 5.57 -18.81 -8.15
CA TYR A 37 5.19 -19.22 -9.51
C TYR A 37 5.21 -18.08 -10.53
N ASP A 38 5.55 -16.85 -10.11
CA ASP A 38 5.49 -15.68 -11.00
C ASP A 38 6.54 -14.65 -10.62
N THR A 39 7.61 -14.57 -11.41
CA THR A 39 8.74 -13.66 -11.15
C THR A 39 8.38 -12.19 -11.24
N LYS A 40 7.24 -11.85 -11.85
CA LYS A 40 6.72 -10.48 -11.96
C LYS A 40 5.88 -10.06 -10.77
N LYS A 41 5.70 -10.93 -9.78
CA LYS A 41 4.90 -10.68 -8.58
C LYS A 41 5.70 -10.86 -7.31
N VAL A 42 5.26 -10.19 -6.25
CA VAL A 42 5.77 -10.39 -4.90
C VAL A 42 4.62 -10.67 -3.95
N VAL A 43 4.92 -11.40 -2.89
CA VAL A 43 4.03 -11.63 -1.75
C VAL A 43 4.50 -10.75 -0.60
N ALA A 44 3.69 -9.80 -0.18
CA ALA A 44 3.92 -8.98 1.00
C ALA A 44 3.08 -9.54 2.16
N LEU A 45 3.73 -10.14 3.15
CA LEU A 45 3.14 -10.72 4.35
C LEU A 45 3.31 -9.75 5.52
N GLU A 46 2.21 -9.35 6.16
CA GLU A 46 2.27 -8.50 7.34
C GLU A 46 2.78 -9.29 8.56
N LYS A 47 3.67 -8.68 9.35
CA LYS A 47 4.24 -9.31 10.56
C LYS A 47 3.22 -9.47 11.70
N LEU A 48 2.14 -8.69 11.65
CA LEU A 48 1.04 -8.72 12.61
C LEU A 48 -0.29 -8.76 11.84
N ASN A 49 -1.27 -9.50 12.37
CA ASN A 49 -2.62 -9.56 11.80
C ASN A 49 -3.32 -8.26 12.17
N LYS A 50 -3.01 -7.21 11.42
CA LYS A 50 -3.38 -5.84 11.76
C LYS A 50 -4.80 -5.46 11.37
N ARG A 51 -5.34 -6.09 10.31
CA ARG A 51 -6.54 -5.60 9.64
C ARG A 51 -7.67 -6.60 9.71
N ASP A 52 -8.87 -6.09 9.96
CA ASP A 52 -10.08 -6.86 9.71
C ASP A 52 -10.28 -7.08 8.19
N SER A 53 -11.21 -7.96 7.83
CA SER A 53 -11.46 -8.28 6.42
C SER A 53 -12.13 -7.14 5.64
N ILE A 54 -12.72 -6.14 6.30
CA ILE A 54 -13.25 -4.95 5.63
C ILE A 54 -12.11 -4.04 5.23
N GLU A 55 -11.20 -3.74 6.15
CA GLU A 55 -10.05 -2.86 5.91
C GLU A 55 -9.17 -3.41 4.79
N ALA A 56 -8.82 -4.70 4.84
CA ALA A 56 -8.07 -5.38 3.79
C ALA A 56 -8.74 -5.26 2.40
N ARG A 57 -10.07 -5.44 2.32
CA ARG A 57 -10.83 -5.28 1.07
C ARG A 57 -10.91 -3.82 0.62
N GLY A 58 -10.96 -2.88 1.56
CA GLY A 58 -10.94 -1.46 1.27
C GLY A 58 -9.63 -1.00 0.65
N GLU A 59 -8.49 -1.35 1.26
CA GLU A 59 -7.16 -1.04 0.71
C GLU A 59 -6.93 -1.72 -0.63
N TYR A 60 -7.36 -2.98 -0.71
CA TYR A 60 -7.95 -3.62 -1.88
C TYR A 60 -8.29 -2.69 -3.05
N TYR A 61 -9.54 -2.24 -2.97
CA TYR A 61 -10.23 -1.51 -4.02
C TYR A 61 -9.65 -0.12 -4.20
N LEU A 62 -9.21 0.55 -3.13
CA LEU A 62 -8.62 1.88 -3.22
C LEU A 62 -7.31 1.85 -4.00
N THR A 63 -6.42 0.90 -3.69
CA THR A 63 -5.16 0.73 -4.43
C THR A 63 -5.41 0.33 -5.88
N LYS A 64 -6.43 -0.48 -6.16
CA LYS A 64 -6.86 -0.79 -7.54
C LYS A 64 -7.29 0.45 -8.32
N ILE A 65 -8.08 1.34 -7.70
CA ILE A 65 -8.48 2.60 -8.33
C ILE A 65 -7.26 3.45 -8.62
N MET A 66 -6.35 3.61 -7.65
CA MET A 66 -5.13 4.40 -7.81
C MET A 66 -4.22 3.83 -8.90
N HIS A 67 -4.11 2.51 -9.04
CA HIS A 67 -3.43 1.88 -10.17
C HIS A 67 -4.11 2.17 -11.51
N ILE A 68 -5.44 2.25 -11.57
CA ILE A 68 -6.13 2.59 -12.82
C ILE A 68 -5.89 4.05 -13.20
N LEU A 69 -5.89 4.97 -12.23
CA LEU A 69 -5.66 6.40 -12.43
C LEU A 69 -4.19 6.71 -12.77
N PHE A 70 -3.25 6.03 -12.10
CA PHE A 70 -1.81 6.26 -12.22
C PHE A 70 -1.06 4.94 -12.52
N PRO A 71 -1.33 4.30 -13.68
CA PRO A 71 -0.86 2.94 -13.96
C PRO A 71 0.66 2.81 -14.06
N GLU A 72 1.34 3.90 -14.41
CA GLU A 72 2.80 3.94 -14.49
C GLU A 72 3.45 4.36 -13.16
N ASN A 73 2.71 4.72 -12.11
CA ASN A 73 3.26 5.17 -10.83
C ASN A 73 2.88 4.26 -9.65
N ILE A 74 1.78 3.53 -9.78
CA ILE A 74 1.26 2.66 -8.72
C ILE A 74 1.33 1.22 -9.25
N PRO A 75 2.12 0.33 -8.64
CA PRO A 75 2.14 -1.07 -9.00
C PRO A 75 0.77 -1.71 -8.78
N ASN A 76 0.41 -2.66 -9.65
CA ASN A 76 -0.87 -3.35 -9.50
C ASN A 76 -0.88 -4.23 -8.23
N ILE A 77 -1.99 -4.26 -7.51
CA ILE A 77 -2.26 -5.24 -6.46
C ILE A 77 -3.19 -6.33 -7.01
N TYR A 78 -2.78 -7.60 -6.98
CA TYR A 78 -3.58 -8.70 -7.54
C TYR A 78 -4.57 -9.28 -6.54
N SER A 79 -4.19 -9.34 -5.26
CA SER A 79 -5.04 -9.83 -4.19
C SER A 79 -4.58 -9.29 -2.84
N TYR A 80 -5.52 -9.27 -1.89
CA TYR A 80 -5.29 -8.96 -0.48
C TYR A 80 -6.04 -9.98 0.36
N TYR A 81 -5.38 -10.53 1.38
CA TYR A 81 -5.87 -11.52 2.33
C TYR A 81 -5.84 -10.91 3.73
N SER A 82 -6.81 -11.26 4.57
CA SER A 82 -6.86 -10.80 5.96
C SER A 82 -6.34 -11.83 6.96
N LYS A 83 -6.28 -13.12 6.58
CA LYS A 83 -5.77 -14.23 7.39
C LYS A 83 -5.07 -15.30 6.53
N PRO A 84 -3.73 -15.39 6.54
CA PRO A 84 -2.77 -14.33 6.86
C PRO A 84 -3.15 -12.95 6.31
N SER A 85 -2.77 -11.89 7.02
CA SER A 85 -2.75 -10.56 6.42
C SER A 85 -1.62 -10.47 5.39
N ALA A 86 -1.96 -10.50 4.11
CA ALA A 86 -1.00 -10.55 3.03
C ALA A 86 -1.53 -9.92 1.75
N SER A 87 -0.65 -9.59 0.81
CA SER A 87 -1.05 -9.14 -0.53
C SER A 87 -0.11 -9.67 -1.60
N ILE A 88 -0.67 -9.96 -2.77
CA ILE A 88 0.10 -10.26 -3.98
C ILE A 88 0.13 -9.00 -4.82
N ARG A 89 1.33 -8.54 -5.18
CA ARG A 89 1.53 -7.27 -5.89
C ARG A 89 2.46 -7.45 -7.07
N GLN A 90 2.38 -6.51 -8.00
CA GLN A 90 3.34 -6.38 -9.08
C GLN A 90 4.72 -6.06 -8.47
N LYS A 91 5.72 -6.82 -8.89
CA LYS A 91 7.12 -6.53 -8.59
C LYS A 91 7.54 -5.28 -9.36
N VAL A 92 8.21 -4.37 -8.68
CA VAL A 92 8.86 -3.21 -9.31
C VAL A 92 10.31 -3.15 -8.86
N GLU A 93 11.19 -2.85 -9.81
CA GLU A 93 12.59 -2.55 -9.54
C GLU A 93 12.72 -1.02 -9.44
N LEU A 94 13.41 -0.56 -8.41
CA LEU A 94 13.60 0.85 -8.09
C LEU A 94 15.09 1.17 -8.03
N GLY A 95 15.43 2.44 -8.27
CA GLY A 95 16.81 2.90 -8.34
C GLY A 95 17.60 2.85 -7.03
N ALA A 96 18.88 3.19 -7.14
CA ALA A 96 19.89 3.02 -6.10
C ALA A 96 19.52 3.67 -4.74
N SER A 97 18.93 4.86 -4.74
CA SER A 97 18.56 5.55 -3.50
C SER A 97 17.49 4.78 -2.73
N HIS A 98 16.50 4.21 -3.41
CA HIS A 98 15.53 3.31 -2.76
C HIS A 98 16.20 2.02 -2.26
N ASP A 99 17.16 1.48 -3.00
CA ASP A 99 17.92 0.30 -2.57
C ASP A 99 18.77 0.54 -1.32
N VAL A 100 19.33 1.74 -1.15
CA VAL A 100 19.99 2.15 0.10
C VAL A 100 18.99 2.12 1.25
N LEU A 101 17.85 2.81 1.10
CA LEU A 101 16.81 2.87 2.13
C LEU A 101 16.27 1.48 2.49
N ARG A 102 16.03 0.63 1.49
CA ARG A 102 15.58 -0.76 1.67
C ARG A 102 16.60 -1.59 2.44
N ARG A 103 17.90 -1.47 2.14
CA ARG A 103 18.95 -2.22 2.83
C ARG A 103 19.07 -1.78 4.29
N SER A 104 19.00 -0.48 4.57
CA SER A 104 19.03 0.01 5.94
C SER A 104 17.82 -0.43 6.77
N ALA A 105 16.67 -0.66 6.15
CA ALA A 105 15.51 -1.24 6.82
C ALA A 105 15.69 -2.75 7.14
N LYS A 106 16.52 -3.48 6.38
CA LYS A 106 16.84 -4.90 6.62
C LYS A 106 17.81 -5.10 7.78
N SER A 107 18.78 -4.21 7.95
CA SER A 107 19.72 -4.24 9.07
C SER A 107 20.18 -2.84 9.43
N MET A 108 20.25 -2.53 10.73
CA MET A 108 20.78 -1.26 11.24
C MET A 108 22.25 -1.00 10.85
N ASP A 109 22.94 -1.99 10.23
CA ASP A 109 24.36 -1.97 9.86
C ASP A 109 24.65 -1.96 8.34
N ALA A 110 23.66 -1.97 7.43
CA ALA A 110 23.93 -2.18 5.99
C ALA A 110 24.25 -0.93 5.14
N ALA A 111 23.99 0.27 5.64
CA ALA A 111 24.43 1.52 5.00
C ALA A 111 24.86 2.50 6.10
N SER A 112 25.88 3.30 5.84
CA SER A 112 26.25 4.36 6.76
C SER A 112 25.07 5.32 6.94
N SER A 113 24.90 5.91 8.13
CA SER A 113 23.82 6.89 8.36
C SER A 113 23.87 8.02 7.32
N ALA A 114 25.07 8.42 6.88
CA ALA A 114 25.26 9.42 5.83
C ALA A 114 24.66 9.02 4.48
N GLU A 115 24.86 7.78 4.01
CA GLU A 115 24.27 7.28 2.77
C GLU A 115 22.75 7.20 2.85
N MET A 116 22.21 6.79 4.00
CA MET A 116 20.77 6.77 4.23
C MET A 116 20.17 8.18 4.17
N PHE A 117 20.77 9.15 4.86
CA PHE A 117 20.30 10.54 4.83
C PHE A 117 20.39 11.12 3.41
N HIS A 118 21.47 10.87 2.68
CA HIS A 118 21.60 11.32 1.30
C HIS A 118 20.51 10.71 0.40
N ALA A 119 20.30 9.40 0.47
CA ALA A 119 19.27 8.73 -0.32
C ALA A 119 17.85 9.20 0.02
N PHE A 120 17.59 9.47 1.31
CA PHE A 120 16.34 10.05 1.79
C PHE A 120 16.13 11.44 1.19
N ASP A 121 17.12 12.32 1.31
CA ASP A 121 17.06 13.71 0.83
C ASP A 121 16.92 13.77 -0.69
N GLU A 122 17.65 12.92 -1.42
CA GLU A 122 17.58 12.82 -2.87
C GLU A 122 16.16 12.49 -3.34
N LEU A 123 15.56 11.40 -2.82
CA LEU A 123 14.19 11.02 -3.20
C LEU A 123 13.14 12.03 -2.71
N ASN A 124 13.33 12.61 -1.54
CA ASN A 124 12.40 13.59 -0.99
C ASN A 124 12.48 14.94 -1.73
N ALA A 125 13.64 15.26 -2.30
CA ALA A 125 13.85 16.42 -3.15
C ALA A 125 13.43 16.20 -4.61
N ASP A 126 13.34 14.94 -5.06
CA ASP A 126 13.02 14.61 -6.45
C ASP A 126 11.65 15.19 -6.87
N PRO A 127 11.62 16.04 -7.91
CA PRO A 127 10.38 16.69 -8.34
C PRO A 127 9.32 15.69 -8.80
N ARG A 128 9.71 14.51 -9.31
CA ARG A 128 8.77 13.47 -9.76
C ARG A 128 8.05 12.84 -8.57
N VAL A 129 8.77 12.59 -7.47
CA VAL A 129 8.19 12.09 -6.22
C VAL A 129 7.26 13.14 -5.61
N ARG A 130 7.71 14.40 -5.56
CA ARG A 130 6.88 15.52 -5.04
C ARG A 130 5.61 15.74 -5.85
N ASN A 131 5.70 15.70 -7.18
CA ASN A 131 4.54 15.82 -8.05
C ASN A 131 3.57 14.65 -7.84
N LEU A 132 4.07 13.42 -7.71
CA LEU A 132 3.21 12.26 -7.43
C LEU A 132 2.48 12.39 -6.09
N LYS A 133 3.17 12.85 -5.03
CA LYS A 133 2.55 13.15 -3.73
C LYS A 133 1.46 14.21 -3.87
N LYS A 134 1.73 15.28 -4.61
CA LYS A 134 0.76 16.34 -4.88
C LYS A 134 -0.50 15.82 -5.59
N GLU A 135 -0.37 14.91 -6.56
CA GLU A 135 -1.52 14.27 -7.22
C GLU A 135 -2.39 13.50 -6.20
N PHE A 136 -1.78 12.80 -5.23
CA PHE A 136 -2.53 12.11 -4.18
C PHE A 136 -3.23 13.09 -3.23
N ASP A 137 -2.55 14.19 -2.87
CA ASP A 137 -3.10 15.24 -2.02
C ASP A 137 -4.26 15.99 -2.72
N GLU A 138 -4.15 16.24 -4.03
CA GLU A 138 -5.20 16.83 -4.85
C GLU A 138 -6.45 15.94 -4.90
N LEU A 139 -6.28 14.61 -4.90
CA LEU A 139 -7.37 13.65 -4.76
C LEU A 139 -7.86 13.47 -3.31
N ASN A 140 -7.17 14.07 -2.33
CA ASN A 140 -7.41 13.89 -0.89
C ASN A 140 -7.45 12.41 -0.50
N ILE A 141 -6.44 11.66 -0.97
CA ILE A 141 -6.23 10.25 -0.66
C ILE A 141 -5.18 10.12 0.44
N ARG A 142 -5.43 9.23 1.40
CA ARG A 142 -4.48 8.89 2.45
C ARG A 142 -3.51 7.81 1.97
N TYR A 143 -2.23 8.09 2.16
CA TYR A 143 -1.11 7.19 1.89
C TYR A 143 -0.05 7.32 2.99
N ASP A 144 0.92 6.40 3.02
CA ASP A 144 2.09 6.51 3.89
C ASP A 144 3.15 7.34 3.15
N ASP A 145 3.30 8.59 3.56
CA ASP A 145 4.14 9.58 2.88
C ASP A 145 5.64 9.41 3.15
N ASN A 146 6.02 8.42 3.94
CA ASN A 146 7.41 8.10 4.20
C ASN A 146 8.14 7.81 2.87
N VAL A 147 9.26 8.50 2.65
CA VAL A 147 10.00 8.46 1.37
C VAL A 147 10.48 7.05 1.02
N VAL A 148 10.66 6.17 2.01
CA VAL A 148 11.05 4.77 1.80
C VAL A 148 10.03 3.98 0.96
N ASN A 149 8.79 4.47 0.85
CA ASN A 149 7.74 3.90 0.03
C ASN A 149 7.76 4.40 -1.43
N PHE A 150 8.75 5.23 -1.77
CA PHE A 150 8.90 5.84 -3.08
C PHE A 150 10.24 5.50 -3.72
N GLY A 151 10.28 5.47 -5.04
CA GLY A 151 11.52 5.32 -5.78
C GLY A 151 11.34 5.70 -7.25
N ILE A 152 12.45 5.78 -7.97
CA ILE A 152 12.44 6.02 -9.41
C ILE A 152 12.69 4.69 -10.11
N ASN A 153 11.82 4.30 -11.04
CA ASN A 153 12.00 3.08 -11.84
C ASN A 153 13.01 3.30 -12.99
N GLU A 154 13.36 2.24 -13.71
CA GLU A 154 14.28 2.30 -14.86
C GLU A 154 13.82 3.23 -15.99
N LYS A 155 12.51 3.48 -16.11
CA LYS A 155 11.93 4.43 -17.07
C LYS A 155 12.00 5.89 -16.59
N GLY A 156 12.59 6.15 -15.42
CA GLY A 156 12.68 7.49 -14.84
C GLY A 156 11.37 8.00 -14.23
N GLN A 157 10.39 7.13 -13.96
CA GLN A 157 9.11 7.49 -13.36
C GLN A 157 9.12 7.23 -11.85
N ALA A 158 8.51 8.13 -11.07
CA ALA A 158 8.29 7.91 -9.64
C ALA A 158 7.26 6.78 -9.42
N GLN A 159 7.57 5.90 -8.49
CA GLN A 159 6.69 4.82 -8.01
C GLN A 159 6.31 5.07 -6.55
N TYR A 160 5.10 4.66 -6.18
CA TYR A 160 4.68 4.47 -4.79
C TYR A 160 4.26 3.00 -4.61
N ILE A 161 4.92 2.26 -3.71
CA ILE A 161 4.86 0.79 -3.66
C ILE A 161 3.97 0.22 -2.55
N GLU A 162 3.37 1.11 -1.76
CA GLU A 162 2.53 0.78 -0.63
C GLU A 162 1.03 0.80 -0.99
N PRO A 163 0.16 0.03 -0.31
CA PRO A 163 -1.27 0.16 -0.48
C PRO A 163 -1.75 1.50 0.07
N PHE A 164 -2.89 1.96 -0.45
CA PHE A 164 -3.57 3.15 0.05
C PHE A 164 -4.49 2.79 1.21
N HIS A 165 -4.56 3.67 2.22
CA HIS A 165 -5.31 3.41 3.43
C HIS A 165 -6.79 3.72 3.27
N PHE A 166 -7.64 2.70 3.41
CA PHE A 166 -9.08 2.84 3.27
C PHE A 166 -9.73 3.60 4.42
N ASN A 167 -9.27 3.40 5.64
CA ASN A 167 -9.78 4.07 6.83
C ASN A 167 -8.62 4.58 7.69
N ALA A 168 -8.91 5.65 8.43
CA ALA A 168 -8.05 6.11 9.50
C ALA A 168 -8.90 6.33 10.74
N ILE A 169 -8.47 5.74 11.85
CA ILE A 169 -8.94 6.17 13.17
C ILE A 169 -8.28 7.53 13.41
N PHE A 170 -9.05 8.60 13.25
CA PHE A 170 -8.57 9.92 13.66
C PHE A 170 -8.67 9.99 15.19
N TYR A 171 -7.53 10.20 15.83
CA TYR A 171 -7.47 10.79 17.16
C TYR A 171 -7.51 12.31 16.99
N ASP A 172 -8.65 12.83 16.52
CA ASP A 172 -8.98 14.22 16.83
C ASP A 172 -9.27 14.25 18.32
N GLN A 173 -8.55 15.12 19.06
CA GLN A 173 -8.62 15.26 20.51
C GLN A 173 -10.02 15.58 21.06
N SER A 174 -11.04 15.73 20.21
CA SER A 174 -12.41 16.03 20.60
C SER A 174 -13.48 15.00 20.16
N SER A 175 -13.19 14.11 19.21
CA SER A 175 -14.16 13.07 18.82
C SER A 175 -13.49 11.89 18.11
N TYR A 176 -13.71 10.67 18.61
CA TYR A 176 -13.31 9.41 17.96
C TYR A 176 -14.12 9.15 16.69
N ASN A 177 -13.99 10.00 15.68
CA ASN A 177 -14.68 9.86 14.41
C ASN A 177 -13.77 9.15 13.40
N ARG A 178 -14.10 7.90 13.07
CA ARG A 178 -13.48 7.19 11.94
C ARG A 178 -13.80 7.98 10.66
N LYS A 179 -12.78 8.44 9.93
CA LYS A 179 -12.97 8.95 8.56
C LYS A 179 -12.31 7.99 7.58
N PHE A 180 -12.89 7.91 6.39
CA PHE A 180 -12.30 7.14 5.30
C PHE A 180 -11.09 7.88 4.76
N GLY A 181 -10.06 7.14 4.34
CA GLY A 181 -8.82 7.68 3.80
C GLY A 181 -8.93 8.10 2.34
N TYR A 182 -10.13 8.46 1.87
CA TYR A 182 -10.35 8.95 0.51
C TYR A 182 -11.53 9.93 0.47
N ASP A 183 -11.44 10.91 -0.43
CA ASP A 183 -12.57 11.73 -0.82
C ASP A 183 -13.30 11.07 -2.00
N ARG A 184 -14.51 10.58 -1.71
CA ARG A 184 -15.33 9.84 -2.68
C ARG A 184 -15.63 10.67 -3.93
N GLU A 185 -15.89 11.96 -3.78
CA GLU A 185 -16.35 12.81 -4.87
C GLU A 185 -15.18 13.23 -5.77
N ARG A 186 -14.04 13.60 -5.19
CA ARG A 186 -12.80 13.83 -5.96
C ARG A 186 -12.37 12.58 -6.72
N LEU A 187 -12.44 11.42 -6.08
CA LEU A 187 -12.09 10.16 -6.70
C LEU A 187 -13.04 9.81 -7.86
N ARG A 188 -14.35 10.04 -7.70
CA ARG A 188 -15.32 9.89 -8.79
C ARG A 188 -14.97 10.77 -9.99
N GLN A 189 -14.75 12.06 -9.77
CA GLN A 189 -14.43 13.02 -10.82
C GLN A 189 -13.13 12.65 -11.56
N ALA A 190 -12.12 12.17 -10.85
CA ALA A 190 -10.88 11.69 -11.46
C ALA A 190 -11.11 10.48 -12.37
N ILE A 191 -11.91 9.51 -11.91
CA ILE A 191 -12.25 8.32 -12.71
C ILE A 191 -13.08 8.70 -13.95
N GLU A 192 -14.01 9.65 -13.83
CA GLU A 192 -14.83 10.10 -14.96
C GLU A 192 -14.03 10.76 -16.08
N LYS A 193 -12.88 11.35 -15.76
CA LYS A 193 -11.96 11.94 -16.73
C LYS A 193 -11.10 10.91 -17.49
N LEU A 194 -11.19 9.61 -17.17
CA LEU A 194 -10.45 8.58 -17.88
C LEU A 194 -10.93 8.43 -19.33
N ASN A 195 -10.02 8.61 -20.29
CA ASN A 195 -10.29 8.45 -21.73
C ASN A 195 -10.51 6.98 -22.19
N ASN A 196 -10.59 6.03 -21.25
CA ASN A 196 -10.79 4.61 -21.54
C ASN A 196 -12.02 4.11 -20.78
N THR A 197 -13.11 3.89 -21.51
CA THR A 197 -14.41 3.48 -20.95
C THR A 197 -14.33 2.20 -20.13
N HIS A 198 -13.52 1.22 -20.55
CA HIS A 198 -13.37 -0.03 -19.80
C HIS A 198 -12.70 0.20 -18.45
N LYS A 199 -11.60 0.96 -18.41
CA LYS A 199 -10.92 1.35 -17.17
C LYS A 199 -11.80 2.19 -16.26
N GLN A 200 -12.55 3.14 -16.84
CA GLN A 200 -13.51 3.97 -16.12
C GLN A 200 -14.59 3.11 -15.43
N GLN A 201 -15.23 2.19 -16.16
CA GLN A 201 -16.23 1.27 -15.62
C GLN A 201 -15.65 0.38 -14.52
N GLN A 202 -14.43 -0.13 -14.73
CA GLN A 202 -13.75 -0.95 -13.73
C GLN A 202 -13.47 -0.18 -12.44
N ALA A 203 -12.94 1.05 -12.54
CA ALA A 203 -12.67 1.90 -11.39
C ALA A 203 -13.96 2.33 -10.68
N MET A 204 -15.04 2.63 -11.42
CA MET A 204 -16.37 2.89 -10.84
C MET A 204 -16.91 1.71 -10.05
N LYS A 205 -16.74 0.49 -10.55
CA LYS A 205 -17.13 -0.72 -9.81
C LYS A 205 -16.37 -0.85 -8.50
N PHE A 206 -15.08 -0.53 -8.48
CA PHE A 206 -14.28 -0.52 -7.25
C PHE A 206 -14.71 0.59 -6.30
N LEU A 207 -15.02 1.79 -6.80
CA LEU A 207 -15.53 2.88 -5.98
C LEU A 207 -16.86 2.51 -5.31
N TRP A 208 -17.79 1.91 -6.05
CA TRP A 208 -19.04 1.41 -5.48
C TRP A 208 -18.79 0.34 -4.40
N ARG A 209 -17.81 -0.54 -4.57
CA ARG A 209 -17.44 -1.50 -3.52
C ARG A 209 -16.89 -0.80 -2.26
N LEU A 210 -16.15 0.30 -2.40
CA LEU A 210 -15.72 1.11 -1.26
C LEU A 210 -16.92 1.74 -0.53
N ASP A 211 -17.92 2.23 -1.26
CA ASP A 211 -19.16 2.78 -0.69
C ASP A 211 -19.92 1.73 0.15
N VAL A 212 -20.01 0.48 -0.36
CA VAL A 212 -20.62 -0.64 0.38
C VAL A 212 -19.85 -0.94 1.67
N LEU A 213 -18.52 -1.04 1.61
CA LEU A 213 -17.70 -1.29 2.81
C LEU A 213 -17.80 -0.14 3.82
N ALA A 214 -17.90 1.10 3.35
CA ALA A 214 -18.06 2.26 4.19
C ALA A 214 -19.41 2.24 4.95
N ALA A 215 -20.48 1.81 4.28
CA ALA A 215 -21.78 1.59 4.91
C ALA A 215 -21.75 0.46 5.95
N GLU A 216 -21.10 -0.68 5.64
CA GLU A 216 -20.90 -1.79 6.58
C GLU A 216 -20.20 -1.33 7.88
N ILE A 217 -19.17 -0.48 7.78
CA ILE A 217 -18.46 0.06 8.95
C ILE A 217 -19.37 0.95 9.80
N LYS A 218 -20.16 1.82 9.16
CA LYS A 218 -21.09 2.71 9.87
C LYS A 218 -22.14 1.89 10.62
N GLU A 219 -22.74 0.90 9.97
CA GLU A 219 -23.73 0.02 10.59
C GLU A 219 -23.16 -0.74 11.80
N ARG A 220 -21.93 -1.25 11.69
CA ARG A 220 -21.24 -1.91 12.82
C ARG A 220 -20.99 -0.96 13.99
N ALA A 221 -20.62 0.29 13.70
CA ALA A 221 -20.39 1.30 14.73
C ALA A 221 -21.69 1.67 15.45
N ASP A 222 -22.80 1.80 14.71
CA ASP A 222 -24.12 2.12 15.27
C ASP A 222 -24.68 0.99 16.14
N LYS A 223 -24.47 -0.28 15.76
CA LYS A 223 -24.87 -1.45 16.56
C LYS A 223 -24.02 -1.68 17.83
N SER A 224 -22.86 -1.02 17.91
CA SER A 224 -21.94 -1.15 19.05
C SER A 224 -22.09 -0.02 20.07
N ARG A 225 -23.03 0.91 19.84
CA ARG A 225 -23.43 1.99 20.75
C ARG A 225 -24.71 1.61 21.48
#